data_AF-A0A9J5WF16-F1
#
_entry.id   AF-A0A9J5WF16-F1
#
_cell.length_a   1.000
_cell.length_b   1.000
_cell.length_c   1.000
_cell.angle_alpha   90.00
_cell.angle_beta   90.00
_cell.angle_gamma   90.00
#
_symmetry.space_group_name_H-M   'P 1'
#
loop_
_entity.id
_entity.type
_entity.pdbx_description
1 polymer ?
#
loop_
_entity_poly.entity_id
_entity_poly.type
_entity_poly.pdbx_seq_one_letter_code
_entity_poly.pdbx_strand_id
1 'polypeptide(L)'
;MGINLLARSSHAADDHISFLPFFEQVINEMTNGGADYCFECVGMGTLVQEAYACCRKGWGKTIVVGVDKPGAMLTFKSFDILHLGKTIMGSLFGGLKPKSDIPLLVKRYLDKELELDKFVTHEVSFQDINKAFDLLVEGKSLRCVIWMDK
;
A
#
# COMPACT_ATOMS: atom_id res chain seq x y z
N MET A 1 -9.85 11.48 12.19
CA MET A 1 -9.44 10.09 11.89
C MET A 1 -8.56 10.14 10.66
N GLY A 2 -7.24 10.20 10.84
CA GLY A 2 -6.28 10.22 9.73
C GLY A 2 -5.85 8.80 9.40
N ILE A 3 -6.07 8.36 8.17
CA ILE A 3 -5.42 7.17 7.62
C ILE A 3 -4.01 7.62 7.22
N ASN A 4 -3.00 7.31 8.04
CA ASN A 4 -1.61 7.54 7.66
C ASN A 4 -1.16 6.37 6.78
N LEU A 5 -1.17 6.58 5.46
CA LEU A 5 -0.62 5.65 4.50
C LEU A 5 0.90 5.78 4.49
N LEU A 6 1.60 4.83 5.10
CA LEU A 6 3.05 4.71 4.97
C LEU A 6 3.38 4.03 3.64
N ALA A 7 3.54 4.81 2.59
CA ALA A 7 4.14 4.35 1.33
C ALA A 7 5.43 5.14 1.11
N ARG A 8 6.58 4.54 1.43
CA ARG A 8 7.89 4.99 0.93
C ARG A 8 8.31 4.04 -0.19
N SER A 9 8.78 4.60 -1.30
CA SER A 9 9.31 3.83 -2.43
C SER A 9 10.58 3.08 -2.03
N SER A 10 10.73 1.86 -2.52
CA SER A 10 11.81 0.92 -2.25
C SER A 10 13.22 1.39 -2.65
N HIS A 11 13.35 2.48 -3.39
CA HIS A 11 14.65 2.97 -3.89
C HIS A 11 15.47 3.76 -2.86
N ALA A 12 14.94 4.04 -1.67
CA ALA A 12 15.65 4.78 -0.62
C ALA A 12 16.12 3.89 0.55
N ALA A 13 16.06 2.56 0.40
CA ALA A 13 16.22 1.64 1.52
C ALA A 13 17.67 1.21 1.84
N ASP A 14 18.67 1.44 0.98
CA ASP A 14 19.94 0.72 1.15
C ASP A 14 21.10 1.47 1.83
N ASP A 15 21.15 2.81 1.93
CA ASP A 15 22.43 3.46 2.32
C ASP A 15 22.42 4.39 3.57
N HIS A 16 21.30 4.61 4.28
CA HIS A 16 21.26 5.61 5.37
C HIS A 16 20.44 5.24 6.63
N ILE A 17 20.31 3.96 6.98
CA ILE A 17 19.54 3.49 8.16
C ILE A 17 20.36 3.51 9.46
N SER A 18 20.93 4.66 9.85
CA SER A 18 21.62 4.77 11.15
C SER A 18 21.30 6.02 11.97
N PHE A 19 20.51 6.96 11.43
CA PHE A 19 20.20 8.23 12.11
C PHE A 19 18.71 8.63 12.14
N LEU A 20 17.80 7.80 11.63
CA LEU A 20 16.37 8.07 11.75
C LEU A 20 15.78 7.30 12.95
N PRO A 21 14.89 7.92 13.74
CA PRO A 21 14.09 7.17 14.71
C PRO A 21 13.34 6.05 13.96
N PHE A 22 13.32 4.86 14.57
CA PHE A 22 12.63 3.70 14.02
C PHE A 22 11.17 4.08 13.71
N PHE A 23 10.62 3.69 12.55
CA PHE A 23 9.30 4.17 12.07
C PHE A 23 8.19 4.03 13.11
N GLU A 24 8.20 2.94 13.89
CA GLU A 24 7.28 2.73 15.00
C GLU A 24 7.30 3.86 16.02
N GLN A 25 8.48 4.35 16.42
CA GLN A 25 8.61 5.42 17.40
C GLN A 25 7.96 6.71 16.88
N VAL A 26 8.28 7.08 15.65
CA VAL A 26 7.71 8.28 15.00
C VAL A 26 6.19 8.19 14.95
N ILE A 27 5.66 7.06 14.49
CA ILE A 27 4.20 6.88 14.39
C ILE A 27 3.56 6.86 15.77
N ASN A 28 4.17 6.20 16.75
CA ASN A 28 3.67 6.18 18.12
C ASN A 28 3.62 7.58 18.73
N GLU A 29 4.64 8.40 18.53
CA GLU A 29 4.68 9.79 19.00
C GLU A 29 3.61 10.65 18.31
N MET A 30 3.50 10.55 16.97
CA MET A 30 2.51 11.30 16.19
C MET A 30 1.05 10.92 16.50
N THR A 31 0.81 9.67 16.91
CA THR A 31 -0.54 9.13 17.10
C THR A 31 -0.88 8.82 18.56
N ASN A 32 0.04 9.07 19.49
CA ASN A 32 -0.11 8.71 20.90
C ASN A 32 -0.45 7.22 21.09
N GLY A 33 0.44 6.34 20.61
CA GLY A 33 0.38 4.89 20.83
C GLY A 33 0.05 4.01 19.63
N GLY A 34 0.16 4.55 18.41
CA GLY A 34 0.10 3.79 17.16
C GLY A 34 -1.13 4.13 16.31
N ALA A 35 -1.07 3.81 15.03
CA ALA A 35 -2.17 4.02 14.10
C ALA A 35 -3.24 2.93 14.27
N ASP A 36 -4.52 3.32 14.18
CA ASP A 36 -5.64 2.36 14.27
C ASP A 36 -5.65 1.38 13.08
N TYR A 37 -5.20 1.85 11.92
CA TYR A 37 -5.10 1.06 10.70
C TYR A 37 -3.76 1.35 10.02
N CYS A 38 -3.04 0.29 9.66
CA CYS A 38 -1.82 0.35 8.85
C CYS A 38 -2.05 -0.46 7.58
N PHE A 39 -1.72 0.11 6.42
CA PHE A 39 -1.81 -0.57 5.13
C PHE A 39 -0.41 -0.75 4.57
N GLU A 40 -0.03 -2.00 4.28
CA GLU A 40 1.20 -2.31 3.57
C GLU A 40 0.86 -2.50 2.08
N CYS A 41 1.43 -1.66 1.22
CA CYS A 41 1.06 -1.54 -0.19
C CYS A 41 2.27 -1.70 -1.15
N VAL A 42 3.42 -2.14 -0.66
CA VAL A 42 4.65 -2.34 -1.43
C VAL A 42 4.83 -3.82 -1.78
N GLY A 43 4.56 -4.72 -0.83
CA GLY A 43 4.72 -6.17 -0.99
C GLY A 43 6.05 -6.67 -0.46
N MET A 44 6.40 -6.33 0.79
CA MET A 44 7.60 -6.88 1.46
C MET A 44 7.27 -7.29 2.89
N GLY A 45 7.59 -8.52 3.27
CA GLY A 45 7.31 -9.05 4.62
C GLY A 45 7.94 -8.24 5.75
N THR A 46 9.11 -7.64 5.53
CA THR A 46 9.74 -6.73 6.51
C THR A 46 8.89 -5.46 6.73
N LEU A 47 8.33 -4.89 5.67
CA LEU A 47 7.44 -3.72 5.77
C LEU A 47 6.09 -4.09 6.41
N VAL A 48 5.62 -5.33 6.24
CA VAL A 48 4.44 -5.82 6.97
C VAL A 48 4.72 -5.88 8.47
N GLN A 49 5.91 -6.31 8.89
CA GLN A 49 6.30 -6.33 10.31
C GLN A 49 6.43 -4.90 10.87
N GLU A 50 7.01 -3.96 10.11
CA GLU A 50 7.07 -2.55 10.51
C GLU A 50 5.68 -1.93 10.63
N ALA A 51 4.79 -2.18 9.66
CA ALA A 51 3.40 -1.75 9.73
C ALA A 51 2.70 -2.32 10.98
N TYR A 52 2.93 -3.61 11.29
CA TYR A 52 2.41 -4.24 12.50
C TYR A 52 2.97 -3.63 13.78
N ALA A 53 4.25 -3.22 13.81
CA ALA A 53 4.85 -2.53 14.94
C ALA A 53 4.20 -1.14 15.16
N CYS A 54 4.04 -0.37 14.08
CA CYS A 54 3.40 0.96 14.08
C CYS A 54 1.90 0.93 14.44
N CYS A 55 1.28 -0.24 14.31
CA CYS A 55 -0.14 -0.43 14.54
C CYS A 55 -0.48 -0.39 16.03
N ARG A 56 -1.61 0.22 16.40
CA ARG A 56 -1.99 0.43 17.81
C ARG A 56 -2.20 -0.88 18.56
N LYS A 57 -1.68 -0.97 19.78
CA LYS A 57 -1.92 -2.09 20.69
C LYS A 57 -3.40 -2.17 21.09
N GLY A 58 -3.95 -3.38 21.20
CA GLY A 58 -5.30 -3.66 21.69
C GLY A 58 -6.37 -3.81 20.60
N TRP A 59 -6.39 -2.95 19.58
CA TRP A 59 -7.40 -3.02 18.51
C TRP A 59 -6.90 -2.69 17.10
N GLY A 60 -5.65 -2.26 16.96
CA GLY A 60 -5.10 -1.84 15.68
C GLY A 60 -5.16 -2.96 14.63
N LYS A 61 -5.37 -2.57 13.37
CA LYS A 61 -5.40 -3.50 12.23
C LYS A 61 -4.28 -3.20 11.24
N THR A 62 -3.53 -4.23 10.89
CA THR A 62 -2.56 -4.21 9.78
C THR A 62 -3.16 -4.95 8.60
N ILE A 63 -3.28 -4.25 7.47
CA ILE A 63 -3.89 -4.75 6.24
C ILE A 63 -2.79 -4.88 5.19
N VAL A 64 -2.54 -6.11 4.77
CA VAL A 64 -1.58 -6.44 3.72
C VAL A 64 -2.29 -6.38 2.37
N VAL A 65 -1.86 -5.45 1.53
CA VAL A 65 -2.38 -5.22 0.17
C VAL A 65 -1.29 -5.54 -0.87
N GLY A 66 -0.03 -5.24 -0.56
CA GLY A 66 1.13 -5.57 -1.38
C GLY A 66 1.30 -7.08 -1.54
N VAL A 67 1.89 -7.48 -2.67
CA VAL A 67 2.18 -8.89 -2.98
C VAL A 67 3.69 -9.10 -2.92
N ASP A 68 4.14 -9.92 -1.96
CA ASP A 68 5.56 -10.28 -1.82
C ASP A 68 6.00 -11.29 -2.88
N LYS A 69 7.32 -11.48 -3.01
CA LYS A 69 7.91 -12.47 -3.91
C LYS A 69 7.44 -13.89 -3.57
N PRO A 70 7.28 -14.76 -4.56
CA PRO A 70 6.91 -16.16 -4.34
C PRO A 70 7.80 -16.84 -3.30
N GLY A 71 7.19 -17.52 -2.32
CA GLY A 71 7.90 -18.22 -1.25
C GLY A 71 8.40 -17.35 -0.09
N ALA A 72 8.15 -16.03 -0.11
CA ALA A 72 8.42 -15.18 1.03
C ALA A 72 7.60 -15.61 2.26
N MET A 73 8.23 -15.51 3.44
CA MET A 73 7.62 -15.87 4.72
C MET A 73 7.41 -14.62 5.57
N LEU A 74 6.23 -14.54 6.16
CA LEU A 74 5.92 -13.53 7.16
C LEU A 74 5.98 -14.16 8.55
N THR A 75 6.93 -13.72 9.37
CA THR A 75 7.22 -14.32 10.68
C THR A 75 6.85 -13.36 11.80
N PHE A 76 6.11 -13.83 12.80
CA PHE A 76 5.84 -13.08 14.02
C PHE A 76 6.19 -13.91 15.25
N LYS A 77 6.58 -13.23 16.33
CA LYS A 77 6.68 -13.87 17.64
C LYS A 77 5.26 -14.16 18.14
N SER A 78 4.97 -15.42 18.45
CA SER A 78 3.65 -15.84 18.94
C SER A 78 3.21 -15.05 20.19
N PHE A 79 4.16 -14.72 21.05
CA PHE A 79 3.92 -13.92 22.25
C PHE A 79 3.39 -12.52 21.91
N ASP A 80 3.95 -11.87 20.88
CA ASP A 80 3.55 -10.53 20.45
C ASP A 80 2.16 -10.54 19.80
N ILE A 81 1.82 -11.58 19.05
CA ILE A 81 0.45 -11.76 18.51
C ILE A 81 -0.57 -11.84 19.65
N LEU A 82 -0.28 -12.64 20.69
CA LEU A 82 -1.18 -12.83 21.82
C LEU A 82 -1.32 -11.56 22.69
N HIS A 83 -0.21 -10.92 23.05
CA HIS A 83 -0.22 -9.86 24.08
C HIS A 83 -0.52 -8.47 23.53
N LEU A 84 -0.21 -8.21 22.26
CA LEU A 84 -0.40 -6.88 21.69
C LEU A 84 -1.84 -6.64 21.23
N GLY A 85 -2.68 -7.69 21.13
CA GLY A 85 -4.10 -7.56 20.78
C GLY A 85 -4.37 -6.96 19.40
N LYS A 86 -3.38 -6.97 18.49
CA LYS A 86 -3.52 -6.39 17.14
C LYS A 86 -4.12 -7.43 16.19
N THR A 87 -4.73 -6.97 15.10
CA THR A 87 -5.17 -7.82 13.98
C THR A 87 -4.21 -7.67 12.81
N ILE A 88 -3.83 -8.77 12.17
CA ILE A 88 -3.23 -8.76 10.84
C ILE A 88 -4.14 -9.51 9.86
N MET A 89 -4.36 -8.92 8.69
CA MET A 89 -5.21 -9.51 7.65
C MET A 89 -4.73 -9.14 6.24
N GLY A 90 -5.00 -10.00 5.27
CA GLY A 90 -4.79 -9.70 3.86
C GLY A 90 -6.03 -9.08 3.21
N SER A 91 -5.85 -8.35 2.12
CA SER A 91 -6.93 -7.77 1.32
C SER A 91 -6.63 -7.88 -0.17
N LEU A 92 -7.08 -8.99 -0.77
CA LEU A 92 -6.99 -9.19 -2.21
C LEU A 92 -8.09 -8.39 -2.94
N PHE A 93 -7.71 -7.58 -3.93
CA PHE A 93 -8.61 -6.66 -4.63
C PHE A 93 -9.45 -5.78 -3.68
N GLY A 94 -8.95 -5.39 -2.50
CA GLY A 94 -9.77 -4.61 -1.55
C GLY A 94 -10.99 -5.35 -0.97
N GLY A 95 -11.07 -6.68 -1.12
CA GLY A 95 -12.22 -7.48 -0.70
C GLY A 95 -13.42 -7.43 -1.66
N LEU A 96 -13.24 -6.89 -2.88
CA LEU A 96 -14.32 -6.74 -3.84
C LEU A 96 -14.73 -8.05 -4.51
N LYS A 97 -16.02 -8.16 -4.83
CA LYS A 97 -16.60 -9.16 -5.73
C LYS A 97 -16.70 -8.54 -7.13
N PRO A 98 -15.83 -8.92 -8.09
CA PRO A 98 -15.66 -8.14 -9.33
C PRO A 98 -16.95 -7.92 -10.12
N LYS A 99 -17.79 -8.95 -10.23
CA LYS A 99 -19.02 -8.88 -11.02
C LYS A 99 -20.07 -7.91 -10.45
N SER A 100 -20.19 -7.83 -9.13
CA SER A 100 -21.18 -6.95 -8.47
C SER A 100 -20.62 -5.57 -8.17
N ASP A 101 -19.34 -5.48 -7.82
CA ASP A 101 -18.79 -4.28 -7.18
C ASP A 101 -18.15 -3.33 -8.19
N ILE A 102 -17.57 -3.83 -9.28
CA ILE A 102 -16.97 -2.96 -10.32
C ILE A 102 -18.03 -2.04 -10.96
N PRO A 103 -19.23 -2.51 -11.36
CA PRO A 103 -20.26 -1.62 -11.88
C PRO A 103 -20.65 -0.50 -10.89
N LEU A 104 -20.66 -0.80 -9.59
CA LEU A 104 -20.92 0.19 -8.54
C LEU A 104 -19.77 1.21 -8.44
N LEU A 105 -18.51 0.78 -8.51
CA LEU A 105 -17.37 1.68 -8.51
C LEU A 105 -17.35 2.62 -9.73
N VAL A 106 -17.70 2.10 -10.92
CA VAL A 106 -17.86 2.92 -12.13
C VAL A 106 -18.94 3.97 -11.93
N LYS A 107 -20.09 3.58 -11.37
CA LYS A 107 -21.16 4.53 -11.05
C LYS A 107 -20.67 5.62 -10.09
N ARG A 108 -19.99 5.26 -9.00
CA ARG A 108 -19.44 6.23 -8.03
C ARG A 108 -18.41 7.18 -8.66
N TYR A 109 -17.63 6.71 -9.63
CA TYR A 109 -16.75 7.58 -10.42
C TYR A 109 -17.55 8.57 -11.30
N LEU A 110 -18.59 8.11 -12.00
CA LEU A 110 -19.46 8.97 -12.81
C LEU A 110 -20.20 10.00 -11.95
N ASP A 111 -20.64 9.59 -10.75
CA ASP A 111 -21.27 10.43 -9.73
C ASP A 111 -20.28 11.36 -9.01
N LYS A 112 -19.00 11.38 -9.43
CA LYS A 112 -17.92 12.21 -8.88
C LYS A 112 -17.58 11.97 -7.41
N GLU A 113 -17.95 10.81 -6.87
CA GLU A 113 -17.52 10.37 -5.54
C GLU A 113 -16.09 9.82 -5.53
N LEU A 114 -15.58 9.40 -6.69
CA LEU A 114 -14.21 8.87 -6.85
C LEU A 114 -13.42 9.73 -7.85
N GLU A 115 -12.25 10.19 -7.44
CA GLU A 115 -11.35 10.99 -8.28
C GLU A 115 -10.30 10.10 -8.97
N LEU A 116 -10.70 9.37 -10.01
CA LEU A 116 -9.77 8.45 -10.70
C LEU A 116 -8.83 9.15 -11.69
N ASP A 117 -9.26 10.28 -12.25
CA ASP A 117 -8.51 11.00 -13.30
C ASP A 117 -7.12 11.44 -12.81
N LYS A 118 -6.98 11.76 -11.52
CA LYS A 118 -5.71 12.18 -10.91
C LYS A 118 -4.64 11.07 -10.88
N PHE A 119 -5.04 9.81 -11.02
CA PHE A 119 -4.10 8.68 -11.04
C PHE A 119 -3.50 8.43 -12.43
N VAL A 120 -4.15 8.93 -13.50
CA VAL A 120 -3.62 8.82 -14.86
C VAL A 120 -2.60 9.94 -15.06
N THR A 121 -1.31 9.60 -15.01
CA THR A 121 -0.24 10.59 -15.16
C THR A 121 0.32 10.64 -16.58
N HIS A 122 0.11 9.58 -17.37
CA HIS A 122 0.60 9.49 -18.74
C HIS A 122 -0.42 8.80 -19.64
N GLU A 123 -0.44 9.20 -20.90
CA GLU A 123 -1.18 8.54 -21.97
C GLU A 123 -0.23 8.31 -23.13
N VAL A 124 -0.25 7.11 -23.71
CA VAL A 124 0.57 6.75 -24.88
C VAL A 124 -0.27 6.01 -25.91
N SER A 125 0.18 6.04 -27.18
CA SER A 125 -0.35 5.15 -28.21
C SER A 125 0.16 3.72 -27.97
N PHE A 126 -0.51 2.72 -28.54
CA PHE A 126 -0.04 1.33 -28.48
C PHE A 126 1.34 1.15 -29.15
N GLN A 127 1.68 1.97 -30.15
CA GLN A 127 2.99 1.95 -30.81
C GLN A 127 4.13 2.31 -29.84
N ASP A 128 3.84 3.14 -28.84
CA ASP A 128 4.77 3.61 -27.82
C ASP A 128 4.72 2.80 -26.52
N ILE A 129 4.19 1.57 -26.55
CA ILE A 129 4.02 0.75 -25.34
C ILE A 129 5.30 0.57 -24.51
N ASN A 130 6.47 0.48 -25.15
CA ASN A 130 7.75 0.36 -24.44
C ASN A 130 8.06 1.59 -23.58
N LYS A 131 7.68 2.80 -24.04
CA LYS A 131 7.82 4.03 -23.25
C LYS A 131 7.00 3.96 -21.96
N ALA A 132 5.85 3.29 -21.96
CA ALA A 132 5.06 3.08 -20.74
C ALA A 132 5.79 2.20 -19.71
N PHE A 133 6.54 1.19 -20.18
CA PHE A 133 7.39 0.37 -19.31
C PHE A 133 8.58 1.16 -18.76
N ASP A 134 9.24 1.98 -19.57
CA ASP A 134 10.34 2.85 -19.11
C ASP A 134 9.86 3.78 -18.00
N LEU A 135 8.71 4.44 -18.20
CA LEU A 135 8.09 5.32 -17.20
C LEU A 135 7.73 4.59 -15.89
N LEU A 136 7.35 3.30 -15.96
CA LEU A 136 7.07 2.48 -14.80
C LEU A 136 8.35 2.15 -14.02
N VAL A 137 9.40 1.68 -14.72
CA VAL A 137 10.68 1.31 -14.12
C VAL A 137 11.38 2.51 -13.49
N GLU A 138 11.32 3.68 -14.15
CA GLU A 138 11.88 4.93 -13.64
C GLU A 138 11.06 5.56 -12.49
N GLY A 139 9.90 4.98 -12.14
CA GLY A 139 9.02 5.49 -11.08
C GLY A 139 8.37 6.84 -11.42
N LYS A 140 8.30 7.21 -12.70
CA LYS A 140 7.70 8.48 -13.17
C LYS A 140 6.20 8.37 -13.41
N SER A 141 5.65 7.16 -13.47
CA SER A 141 4.22 6.91 -13.73
C SER A 141 3.49 6.37 -12.50
N LEU A 142 2.30 6.90 -12.22
CA LEU A 142 1.34 6.26 -11.33
C LEU A 142 0.51 5.24 -12.12
N ARG A 143 -0.19 5.72 -13.17
CA ARG A 143 -0.83 4.90 -14.19
C ARG A 143 -0.59 5.53 -15.55
N CYS A 144 -0.28 4.67 -16.53
CA CYS A 144 -0.21 5.03 -17.93
C CYS A 144 -1.37 4.35 -18.67
N VAL A 145 -2.21 5.14 -19.34
CA VAL A 145 -3.28 4.61 -20.21
C VAL A 145 -2.71 4.43 -21.61
N ILE A 146 -2.89 3.24 -22.17
CA ILE A 146 -2.46 2.90 -23.52
C ILE A 146 -3.69 2.89 -24.42
N TRP A 147 -3.66 3.71 -25.46
CA TRP A 147 -4.73 3.80 -26.44
C TRP A 147 -4.46 2.85 -27.62
N MET A 148 -5.44 2.02 -27.95
CA MET A 148 -5.33 1.06 -29.06
C MET A 148 -5.44 1.73 -30.43
N ASP A 149 -6.35 2.71 -30.55
CA ASP A 149 -6.80 3.28 -31.83
C ASP A 149 -6.56 4.80 -31.95
N LYS A 150 -5.72 5.38 -31.09
CA LYS A 150 -5.23 6.76 -31.26
C LYS A 150 -3.95 6.77 -32.09
#